data_AF-A0AAU4TVJ3-F1
#
_entry.id   AF-A0AAU4TVJ3-F1
#
_cell.length_a   1.000
_cell.length_b   1.000
_cell.length_c   1.000
_cell.angle_alpha   90.00
_cell.angle_beta   90.00
_cell.angle_gamma   90.00
#
_symmetry.space_group_name_H-M   'P 1'
#
loop_
_entity.id
_entity.type
_entity.pdbx_description
1 polymer ?
#
loop_
_entity_poly.entity_id
_entity_poly.type
_entity_poly.pdbx_seq_one_letter_code
_entity_poly.pdbx_strand_id
1 'polypeptide(L)'
;MPTNQATAPGEDMSLTRIERLDEEIIALLARRRQMARELPAPARARAVDPGFVETVREITDRYRQELGGAGELVARAVLVLCHPGRRN
;
A
#
# COMPACT_ATOMS: atom_id res chain seq x y z
N MET A 1 -26.02 34.86 26.69
CA MET A 1 -25.92 33.39 26.64
C MET A 1 -24.89 33.05 25.57
N PRO A 2 -23.63 32.73 25.89
CA PRO A 2 -22.72 32.20 24.87
C PRO A 2 -23.02 30.72 24.70
N THR A 3 -23.40 30.32 23.49
CA THR A 3 -23.59 28.92 23.10
C THR A 3 -22.20 28.28 23.05
N ASN A 4 -21.87 27.53 24.10
CA ASN A 4 -20.66 26.72 24.14
C ASN A 4 -20.85 25.59 23.12
N GLN A 5 -20.32 25.77 21.91
CA GLN A 5 -20.16 24.68 20.95
C GLN A 5 -19.06 23.76 21.51
N ALA A 6 -19.47 22.86 22.39
CA ALA A 6 -18.71 21.66 22.66
C ALA A 6 -18.73 20.84 21.37
N THR A 7 -17.65 20.92 20.59
CA THR A 7 -17.36 19.99 19.50
C THR A 7 -17.55 18.59 20.06
N ALA A 8 -18.45 17.82 19.47
CA ALA A 8 -18.80 16.50 19.99
C ALA A 8 -17.53 15.63 19.99
N PRO A 9 -17.13 15.01 21.13
CA PRO A 9 -15.92 14.19 21.23
C PRO A 9 -15.84 13.00 20.26
N GLY A 10 -16.93 12.73 19.53
CA GLY A 10 -17.02 11.66 18.54
C GLY A 10 -16.54 12.03 17.14
N GLU A 11 -16.51 13.32 16.76
CA GLU A 11 -16.06 13.73 15.41
C GLU A 11 -14.53 13.79 15.31
N ASP A 12 -13.85 14.27 16.36
CA ASP A 12 -12.36 14.27 16.47
C ASP A 12 -11.76 12.85 16.46
N MET A 13 -12.56 11.83 16.80
CA MET A 13 -12.16 10.42 16.79
C MET A 13 -12.11 9.80 15.38
N SER A 14 -12.65 10.47 14.34
CA SER A 14 -12.75 9.90 12.99
C SER A 14 -11.56 10.28 12.10
N LEU A 15 -11.26 11.57 11.94
CA LEU A 15 -10.18 12.07 11.08
C LEU A 15 -8.80 11.72 11.63
N THR A 16 -8.56 12.00 12.90
CA THR A 16 -7.30 11.66 13.59
C THR A 16 -7.00 10.15 13.53
N ARG A 17 -8.04 9.31 13.51
CA ARG A 17 -7.87 7.86 13.42
C ARG A 17 -7.57 7.40 11.99
N ILE A 18 -8.18 8.03 10.99
CA ILE A 18 -7.84 7.81 9.59
C ILE A 18 -6.40 8.23 9.32
N GLU A 19 -5.97 9.40 9.81
CA GLU A 19 -4.58 9.86 9.68
C GLU A 19 -3.58 8.86 10.30
N ARG A 20 -3.87 8.33 11.48
CA ARG A 20 -3.04 7.27 12.09
C ARG A 20 -3.02 5.99 11.26
N LEU A 21 -4.13 5.60 10.65
CA LEU A 21 -4.16 4.46 9.74
C LEU A 21 -3.30 4.72 8.50
N ASP A 22 -3.30 5.95 7.97
CA ASP A 22 -2.43 6.32 6.86
C ASP A 22 -0.95 6.23 7.27
N GLU A 23 -0.58 6.69 8.48
CA GLU A 23 0.77 6.52 9.02
C GLU A 23 1.18 5.04 9.12
N GLU A 24 0.28 4.18 9.62
CA GLU A 24 0.50 2.74 9.69
C GLU A 24 0.67 2.11 8.29
N ILE A 25 -0.18 2.49 7.34
CA ILE A 25 -0.09 2.05 5.93
C ILE A 25 1.26 2.48 5.34
N ILE A 26 1.67 3.73 5.53
CA ILE A 26 2.95 4.25 5.03
C ILE A 26 4.12 3.47 5.63
N ALA A 27 4.11 3.20 6.95
CA ALA A 27 5.15 2.44 7.62
C ALA A 27 5.23 0.99 7.09
N LEU A 28 4.09 0.33 6.89
CA LEU A 28 4.03 -1.01 6.32
C LEU A 28 4.55 -1.05 4.89
N LEU A 29 4.19 -0.06 4.06
CA LEU A 29 4.68 0.06 2.70
C LEU A 29 6.19 0.30 2.63
N ALA A 30 6.71 1.15 3.52
CA ALA A 30 8.15 1.41 3.63
C ALA A 30 8.91 0.12 3.99
N ARG A 31 8.40 -0.66 4.95
CA ARG A 31 8.98 -1.95 5.36
C ARG A 31 8.91 -2.97 4.23
N ARG A 32 7.78 -3.09 3.53
CA ARG A 32 7.63 -3.96 2.37
C ARG A 32 8.64 -3.63 1.27
N ARG A 33 8.85 -2.33 0.99
CA ARG A 33 9.86 -1.86 0.04
C ARG A 33 11.28 -2.24 0.48
N GLN A 34 11.61 -2.07 1.75
CA GLN A 34 12.92 -2.44 2.28
C GLN A 34 13.18 -3.94 2.07
N MET A 35 12.25 -4.80 2.48
CA MET A 35 12.35 -6.25 2.27
C MET A 35 12.48 -6.60 0.78
N ALA A 36 11.72 -5.94 -0.10
CA ALA A 36 11.81 -6.18 -1.53
C ALA A 36 13.16 -5.78 -2.15
N ARG A 37 13.89 -4.83 -1.55
CA ARG A 37 15.23 -4.42 -1.97
C ARG A 37 16.32 -5.40 -1.52
N GLU A 38 16.08 -6.12 -0.43
CA GLU A 38 16.98 -7.16 0.08
C GLU A 38 16.90 -8.45 -0.76
N LEU A 39 15.81 -8.64 -1.51
CA LEU A 39 15.66 -9.78 -2.42
C LEU A 39 16.63 -9.66 -3.61
N PRO A 40 17.20 -10.79 -4.07
CA PRO A 40 18.09 -10.79 -5.22
C PRO A 40 17.39 -10.24 -6.47
N ALA A 41 18.18 -9.54 -7.30
CA ALA A 41 17.71 -9.19 -8.62
C ALA A 41 17.37 -10.48 -9.38
N PRO A 42 16.23 -10.54 -10.07
CA PRO A 42 15.83 -11.71 -10.82
C PRO A 42 16.82 -11.99 -11.95
N ALA A 43 17.05 -13.27 -12.22
CA ALA A 43 18.03 -13.72 -13.22
C ALA A 43 17.65 -13.32 -14.66
N ARG A 44 16.39 -12.94 -14.90
CA ARG A 44 15.87 -12.45 -16.19
C ARG A 44 15.13 -11.14 -15.99
N ALA A 45 14.94 -10.38 -17.06
CA ALA A 45 14.03 -9.25 -17.05
C ALA A 45 12.64 -9.73 -16.58
N ARG A 46 12.16 -9.18 -15.46
CA ARG A 46 10.93 -9.62 -14.75
C ARG A 46 9.71 -9.80 -15.66
N ALA A 47 9.57 -8.96 -16.67
CA ALA A 47 8.45 -8.99 -17.61
C ALA A 47 8.38 -10.27 -18.47
N VAL A 48 9.48 -11.02 -18.59
CA VAL A 48 9.54 -12.29 -19.35
C VAL A 48 9.77 -13.50 -18.45
N ASP A 49 9.75 -13.32 -17.12
CA ASP A 49 9.82 -14.41 -16.15
C ASP A 49 8.39 -14.88 -15.79
N PRO A 50 7.97 -16.10 -16.18
CA PRO A 50 6.63 -16.60 -15.90
C PRO A 50 6.27 -16.61 -14.42
N GLY A 51 7.23 -16.95 -13.55
CA GLY A 51 7.00 -16.97 -12.10
C GLY A 51 6.78 -15.57 -11.52
N PHE A 52 7.45 -14.55 -12.10
CA PHE A 52 7.21 -13.16 -11.73
C PHE A 52 5.83 -12.68 -12.20
N VAL A 53 5.42 -13.03 -13.42
CA VAL A 53 4.11 -12.66 -13.97
C VAL A 53 2.98 -13.29 -13.15
N GLU A 54 3.12 -14.57 -12.77
CA GLU A 54 2.18 -15.27 -11.89
C GLU A 54 2.11 -14.62 -10.50
N THR A 55 3.26 -14.32 -9.89
CA THR A 55 3.31 -13.61 -8.59
C THR A 55 2.62 -12.24 -8.65
N VAL A 56 2.83 -11.46 -9.74
CA VAL A 56 2.17 -10.16 -9.93
C VAL A 56 0.66 -10.33 -10.05
N ARG A 57 0.22 -11.35 -10.79
CA ARG A 57 -1.21 -11.66 -10.95
C ARG A 57 -1.84 -12.03 -9.61
N GLU A 58 -1.25 -12.95 -8.86
CA GLU A 58 -1.74 -13.38 -7.54
C GLU A 58 -1.83 -12.21 -6.55
N ILE A 59 -0.80 -11.34 -6.52
CA ILE A 59 -0.82 -10.14 -5.68
C ILE A 59 -1.97 -9.23 -6.10
N THR A 60 -2.10 -8.96 -7.41
CA THR A 60 -3.16 -8.08 -7.92
C THR A 60 -4.55 -8.62 -7.61
N ASP A 61 -4.75 -9.93 -7.78
CA ASP A 61 -6.01 -10.60 -7.50
C ASP A 61 -6.36 -10.54 -6.01
N ARG A 62 -5.39 -10.71 -5.11
CA ARG A 62 -5.60 -10.55 -3.66
C ARG A 62 -6.05 -9.14 -3.30
N TYR A 63 -5.39 -8.10 -3.83
CA TYR A 63 -5.84 -6.73 -3.57
C TYR A 63 -7.23 -6.45 -4.16
N ARG A 64 -7.55 -7.02 -5.33
CA ARG A 64 -8.88 -6.87 -5.95
C ARG A 64 -9.97 -7.56 -5.12
N GLN A 65 -9.70 -8.73 -4.55
CA GLN A 65 -10.64 -9.44 -3.68
C GLN A 65 -10.96 -8.63 -2.42
N GLU A 66 -9.96 -8.01 -1.80
CA GLU A 66 -10.12 -7.28 -0.54
C GLU A 66 -10.63 -5.84 -0.73
N LEU A 67 -10.22 -5.15 -1.81
CA LEU A 67 -10.47 -3.71 -2.02
C LEU A 67 -11.38 -3.42 -3.23
N GLY A 68 -11.93 -4.45 -3.88
CA GLY A 68 -12.75 -4.32 -5.08
C GLY A 68 -11.98 -3.73 -6.26
N GLY A 69 -12.67 -2.95 -7.10
CA GLY A 69 -12.08 -2.38 -8.33
C GLY A 69 -10.86 -1.48 -8.10
N ALA A 70 -10.78 -0.80 -6.95
CA ALA A 70 -9.64 0.03 -6.58
C ALA A 70 -8.39 -0.79 -6.21
N GLY A 71 -8.57 -2.06 -5.82
CA GLY A 71 -7.48 -2.94 -5.41
C GLY A 71 -6.41 -3.14 -6.47
N GLU A 72 -6.79 -3.15 -7.76
CA GLU A 72 -5.83 -3.24 -8.84
C GLU A 72 -4.88 -2.04 -8.89
N LEU A 73 -5.39 -0.83 -8.67
CA LEU A 73 -4.58 0.38 -8.64
C LEU A 73 -3.61 0.37 -7.45
N VAL A 74 -4.10 -0.05 -6.28
CA VAL A 74 -3.26 -0.18 -5.07
C VAL A 74 -2.16 -1.22 -5.29
N ALA A 75 -2.49 -2.40 -5.82
CA ALA A 75 -1.49 -3.44 -6.11
C ALA A 75 -0.40 -2.92 -7.06
N ARG A 76 -0.78 -2.23 -8.14
CA ARG A 76 0.18 -1.65 -9.10
C ARG A 76 1.08 -0.61 -8.44
N ALA A 77 0.52 0.31 -7.64
CA ALA A 77 1.31 1.29 -6.90
C ALA A 77 2.31 0.61 -5.94
N VAL A 78 1.87 -0.41 -5.22
CA VAL A 78 2.70 -1.18 -4.28
C VAL A 78 3.82 -1.95 -5.00
N LEU A 79 3.54 -2.56 -6.16
CA LEU A 79 4.54 -3.25 -6.98
C LEU A 79 5.59 -2.27 -7.54
N VAL A 80 5.16 -1.09 -8.01
CA VAL A 80 6.05 -0.03 -8.48
C VAL A 80 6.92 0.51 -7.35
N LEU A 81 6.35 0.75 -6.18
CA LEU A 81 7.07 1.23 -4.99
C LEU A 81 8.19 0.26 -4.58
N CYS A 82 7.95 -1.03 -4.72
CA CYS A 82 8.89 -2.09 -4.34
C CYS A 82 9.85 -2.48 -5.47
N HIS A 83 9.87 -1.73 -6.59
CA HIS A 83 10.75 -2.02 -7.70
C HIS A 83 12.22 -1.69 -7.36
N PRO A 84 13.17 -2.64 -7.45
CA PRO A 84 14.55 -2.45 -7.01
C PRO A 84 15.32 -1.41 -7.84
N GLY A 85 14.92 -1.19 -9.10
CA GLY A 85 15.50 -0.18 -9.98
C GLY A 85 15.03 1.27 -9.72
N ARG A 86 14.02 1.49 -8.86
CA ARG A 86 13.60 2.84 -8.47
C ARG A 86 14.42 3.31 -7.26
N ARG A 87 15.38 4.20 -7.51
CA ARG A 87 15.90 5.12 -6.50
C ARG A 87 14.92 6.28 -6.39
N ASN A 88 14.35 6.47 -5.20
CA ASN A 88 13.68 7.72 -4.82
C ASN A 88 14.75 8.72 -4.41
#